data_AF-A0A511XN36-F1
#
_entry.id   AF-A0A511XN36-F1
#
_cell.length_a   1.000
_cell.length_b   1.000
_cell.length_c   1.000
_cell.angle_alpha   90.00
_cell.angle_beta   90.00
_cell.angle_gamma   90.00
#
_symmetry.space_group_name_H-M   'P 1'
#
loop_
_entity.id
_entity.type
_entity.pdbx_description
1 polymer ?
#
loop_
_entity_poly.entity_id
_entity_poly.type
_entity_poly.pdbx_seq_one_letter_code
_entity_poly.pdbx_strand_id
1 'polypeptide(L)'
;MAKDYETHLAFDPILERVVTKREATGRIEAKLADNLTWCFCELCGNLTEYSAIRFNPVVVKKLKNENAKLVPLTEKMISLGLERAKKLAKHYSEALSGKYGPHKASQMIARYGDLVEMRADCSVESFHEYIEPKMKLREHARPSDLAWTTRLAGSASDGPKPSKLYCEKHHPSRSDSSRRAYHRDRRFIWEYRALMEQIWTHGFNNLTLSGWDIEDHADVRREAYRQVKALRSPTSMLDDFLSKGTMTQAEIARQLGISRQAVSAAIKRRALKKRQESDR
;
A
#
# COMPACT_ATOMS: atom_id res chain seq x y z
N MET A 1 -6.95 -19.30 26.99
CA MET A 1 -8.37 -18.91 27.00
C MET A 1 -8.69 -18.22 25.68
N ALA A 2 -9.58 -18.80 24.88
CA ALA A 2 -10.01 -18.17 23.63
C ALA A 2 -10.89 -16.98 24.00
N LYS A 3 -10.52 -15.77 23.56
CA LYS A 3 -11.46 -14.64 23.54
C LYS A 3 -12.52 -15.01 22.51
N ASP A 4 -13.74 -15.26 22.97
CA ASP A 4 -14.91 -15.29 22.10
C ASP A 4 -15.06 -13.90 21.51
N TYR A 5 -14.72 -13.77 20.23
CA TYR A 5 -15.01 -12.56 19.48
C TYR A 5 -16.49 -12.62 19.11
N GLU A 6 -17.27 -11.61 19.50
CA GLU A 6 -18.68 -11.53 19.13
C GLU A 6 -18.81 -11.55 17.60
N THR A 7 -19.32 -12.66 17.10
CA THR A 7 -19.72 -12.81 15.70
C THR A 7 -21.13 -12.29 15.56
N HIS A 8 -21.31 -11.23 14.76
CA HIS A 8 -22.61 -10.73 14.40
C HIS A 8 -22.90 -11.01 12.92
N LEU A 9 -24.18 -11.21 12.62
CA LEU A 9 -24.65 -11.35 11.25
C LEU A 9 -24.75 -9.95 10.64
N ALA A 10 -24.10 -9.74 9.50
CA ALA A 10 -24.18 -8.52 8.73
C ALA A 10 -24.46 -8.85 7.27
N PHE A 11 -25.36 -8.10 6.63
CA PHE A 11 -25.53 -8.19 5.19
C PHE A 11 -24.25 -7.71 4.48
N ASP A 12 -23.68 -8.57 3.64
CA ASP A 12 -22.58 -8.19 2.75
C ASP A 12 -23.19 -7.81 1.39
N PRO A 13 -23.27 -6.52 1.05
CA PRO A 13 -23.89 -6.06 -0.19
C PRO A 13 -23.12 -6.50 -1.44
N ILE A 14 -21.87 -6.97 -1.31
CA ILE A 14 -21.07 -7.48 -2.45
C ILE A 14 -21.41 -8.95 -2.73
N LEU A 15 -21.80 -9.69 -1.70
CA LEU A 15 -22.16 -11.11 -1.81
C LEU A 15 -23.68 -11.34 -1.77
N GLU A 16 -24.45 -10.26 -1.63
CA GLU A 16 -25.92 -10.23 -1.48
C GLU A 16 -26.44 -11.27 -0.49
N ARG A 17 -25.69 -11.51 0.58
CA ARG A 17 -26.04 -12.50 1.60
C ARG A 17 -25.63 -12.03 2.98
N VAL A 18 -26.36 -12.52 3.97
CA VAL A 18 -25.98 -12.34 5.37
C VAL A 18 -24.72 -13.17 5.63
N VAL A 19 -23.64 -12.50 6.02
CA VAL A 19 -22.39 -13.14 6.40
C VAL A 19 -22.14 -12.93 7.89
N THR A 20 -21.52 -13.91 8.53
CA THR A 20 -20.94 -13.71 9.86
C THR A 20 -19.75 -12.78 9.75
N LYS A 21 -19.89 -11.56 10.27
CA LYS A 21 -18.76 -10.66 10.52
C LYS A 21 -18.24 -10.94 11.91
N ARG A 22 -16.92 -11.13 12.00
CA ARG A 22 -16.20 -10.99 13.26
C ARG A 22 -15.86 -9.52 13.41
N GLU A 23 -16.05 -8.98 14.60
CA GLU A 23 -15.47 -7.69 14.94
C GLU A 23 -14.00 -7.68 14.57
N ALA A 24 -13.57 -6.57 13.98
CA ALA A 24 -12.16 -6.37 13.71
C ALA A 24 -11.47 -6.35 15.07
N THR A 25 -10.35 -7.08 15.21
CA THR A 25 -9.54 -6.95 16.42
C THR A 25 -9.18 -5.47 16.61
N GLY A 26 -9.12 -4.96 17.85
CA GLY A 26 -8.80 -3.54 18.09
C GLY A 26 -7.52 -3.05 17.39
N ARG A 27 -6.55 -3.94 17.12
CA ARG A 27 -5.38 -3.65 16.26
C ARG A 27 -5.74 -3.28 14.82
N ILE A 28 -6.67 -4.01 14.22
CA ILE A 28 -7.14 -3.75 12.85
C ILE A 28 -7.95 -2.47 12.83
N GLU A 29 -8.78 -2.21 13.85
CA GLU A 29 -9.54 -0.96 13.96
C GLU A 29 -8.60 0.24 14.09
N ALA A 30 -7.63 0.18 15.00
CA ALA A 30 -6.62 1.22 15.15
C ALA A 30 -5.85 1.48 13.85
N LYS A 31 -5.50 0.43 13.11
CA LYS A 31 -4.83 0.58 11.81
C LYS A 31 -5.74 1.25 10.78
N LEU A 32 -7.02 0.87 10.71
CA LEU A 32 -7.95 1.43 9.73
C LEU A 32 -8.42 2.86 10.08
N ALA A 33 -8.33 3.26 11.35
CA ALA A 33 -8.66 4.61 11.80
C ALA A 33 -7.58 5.64 11.45
N ASP A 34 -6.34 5.20 11.22
CA ASP A 34 -5.26 6.08 10.79
C ASP A 34 -5.39 6.37 9.28
N ASN A 35 -5.56 7.65 8.93
CA ASN A 35 -5.92 8.10 7.59
C ASN A 35 -4.96 7.69 6.47
N LEU A 36 -3.69 7.38 6.78
CA LEU A 36 -2.67 7.10 5.76
C LEU A 36 -1.90 5.81 6.01
N THR A 37 -1.81 5.31 7.25
CA THR A 37 -1.01 4.10 7.51
C THR A 37 -1.75 2.80 7.19
N TRP A 38 -3.08 2.85 7.07
CA TRP A 38 -3.91 1.69 6.75
C TRP A 38 -3.55 1.04 5.41
N CYS A 39 -3.08 1.83 4.44
CA CYS A 39 -2.83 1.34 3.09
C CYS A 39 -1.46 0.64 2.93
N PHE A 40 -0.56 0.76 3.91
CA PHE A 40 0.81 0.23 3.82
C PHE A 40 1.03 -1.04 4.65
N CYS A 41 1.86 -1.94 4.14
CA CYS A 41 2.32 -3.13 4.83
C CYS A 41 3.15 -2.74 6.05
N GLU A 42 2.83 -3.32 7.20
CA GLU A 42 3.55 -3.03 8.46
C GLU A 42 5.04 -3.42 8.44
N LEU A 43 5.48 -4.21 7.45
CA LEU A 43 6.83 -4.78 7.39
C LEU A 43 7.72 -4.21 6.29
N CYS A 44 7.18 -3.52 5.29
CA CYS A 44 7.99 -3.12 4.13
C CYS A 44 7.52 -1.90 3.33
N GLY A 45 6.45 -1.23 3.75
CA GLY A 45 5.97 -0.04 3.03
C GLY A 45 5.26 -0.30 1.70
N ASN A 46 5.25 -1.53 1.17
CA ASN A 46 4.39 -1.86 0.02
C ASN A 46 2.92 -1.75 0.39
N LEU A 47 2.04 -1.52 -0.57
CA LEU A 47 0.59 -1.53 -0.33
C LEU A 47 0.13 -2.88 0.25
N THR A 48 -0.80 -2.83 1.22
CA THR A 48 -1.49 -4.03 1.71
C THR A 48 -2.34 -4.66 0.62
N GLU A 49 -2.66 -5.95 0.75
CA GLU A 49 -3.59 -6.59 -0.18
C GLU A 49 -4.97 -5.93 -0.14
N TYR A 50 -5.41 -5.47 1.03
CA TYR A 50 -6.68 -4.77 1.21
C TYR A 50 -6.71 -3.43 0.46
N SER A 51 -5.68 -2.60 0.60
CA SER A 51 -5.60 -1.33 -0.13
C SER A 51 -5.47 -1.54 -1.63
N ALA A 52 -4.67 -2.52 -2.07
CA ALA A 52 -4.55 -2.87 -3.49
C ALA A 52 -5.92 -3.21 -4.11
N ILE A 53 -6.82 -3.84 -3.36
CA ILE A 53 -8.18 -4.13 -3.82
C ILE A 53 -9.09 -2.90 -3.75
N ARG A 54 -9.00 -2.12 -2.68
CA ARG A 54 -9.84 -0.93 -2.49
C ARG A 54 -9.62 0.11 -3.59
N PHE A 55 -8.39 0.23 -4.08
CA PHE A 55 -8.03 1.15 -5.16
C PHE A 55 -8.33 0.62 -6.58
N ASN A 56 -8.69 -0.66 -6.72
CA ASN A 56 -8.96 -1.28 -8.02
C ASN A 56 -10.42 -1.76 -8.13
N PRO A 57 -11.37 -0.84 -8.36
CA PRO A 57 -12.77 -1.23 -8.58
C PRO A 57 -12.90 -2.05 -9.87
N VAL A 58 -13.94 -2.87 -9.91
CA VAL A 58 -14.30 -3.74 -11.04
C VAL A 58 -15.72 -3.42 -11.49
N VAL A 59 -16.06 -3.83 -12.71
CA VAL A 59 -17.38 -3.60 -13.31
C VAL A 59 -18.17 -4.90 -13.30
N VAL A 60 -19.44 -4.81 -12.96
CA VAL A 60 -20.39 -5.93 -13.06
C VAL A 60 -20.83 -6.10 -14.51
N LYS A 61 -20.30 -7.10 -15.22
CA LYS A 61 -20.74 -7.44 -16.58
C LYS A 61 -21.91 -8.41 -16.53
N LYS A 62 -23.09 -7.98 -16.97
CA LYS A 62 -24.26 -8.83 -17.17
C LYS A 62 -24.06 -9.73 -18.40
N LEU A 63 -24.32 -11.02 -18.25
CA LEU A 63 -24.26 -12.04 -19.29
C LEU A 63 -25.67 -12.34 -19.81
N LYS A 64 -25.78 -12.99 -20.97
CA LYS A 64 -27.06 -13.22 -21.68
C LYS A 64 -28.07 -14.10 -20.91
N ASN A 65 -27.66 -14.77 -19.83
CA ASN A 65 -28.49 -15.70 -19.05
C ASN A 65 -28.71 -15.20 -17.61
N GLU A 66 -28.88 -13.89 -17.41
CA GLU A 66 -29.03 -13.24 -16.09
C GLU A 66 -27.85 -13.40 -15.11
N ASN A 67 -26.82 -14.17 -15.48
CA ASN A 67 -25.58 -14.27 -14.74
C ASN A 67 -24.78 -12.97 -14.82
N ALA A 68 -24.08 -12.61 -13.75
CA ALA A 68 -23.17 -11.48 -13.72
C ALA A 68 -21.73 -11.93 -13.41
N LYS A 69 -20.74 -11.26 -14.00
CA LYS A 69 -19.33 -11.49 -13.72
C LYS A 69 -18.62 -10.17 -13.44
N LEU A 70 -17.75 -10.17 -12.43
CA LEU A 70 -16.84 -9.06 -12.17
C LEU A 70 -15.71 -9.06 -13.21
N VAL A 71 -15.53 -7.94 -13.89
CA VAL A 71 -14.49 -7.75 -14.91
C VAL A 71 -13.64 -6.54 -14.53
N PRO A 72 -12.30 -6.61 -14.65
CA PRO A 72 -11.44 -5.45 -14.47
C PRO A 72 -11.84 -4.28 -15.37
N LEU A 73 -11.52 -3.07 -14.92
CA LEU A 73 -11.65 -1.89 -15.76
C LEU A 73 -10.78 -2.04 -17.01
N THR A 74 -11.35 -1.70 -18.16
CA THR A 74 -10.59 -1.66 -19.41
C THR A 74 -9.81 -0.35 -19.52
N GLU A 75 -8.67 -0.37 -20.23
CA GLU A 75 -7.86 0.84 -20.45
C GLU A 75 -8.69 1.99 -21.05
N LYS A 76 -9.64 1.67 -21.94
CA LYS A 76 -10.57 2.64 -22.52
C LYS A 76 -11.45 3.33 -21.47
N MET A 77 -11.90 2.61 -20.45
CA MET A 77 -12.71 3.20 -19.38
C MET A 77 -11.87 4.13 -18.51
N ILE A 78 -10.63 3.73 -18.23
CA ILE A 78 -9.67 4.53 -17.46
C ILE A 78 -9.32 5.82 -18.22
N SER A 79 -9.03 5.72 -19.53
CA SER A 79 -8.69 6.88 -20.34
C SER A 79 -9.86 7.86 -20.49
N LEU A 80 -11.08 7.37 -20.66
CA LEU A 80 -12.28 8.22 -20.72
C LEU A 80 -12.49 9.03 -19.42
N GLY A 81 -12.26 8.40 -18.26
CA GLY A 81 -12.27 9.07 -16.95
C GLY A 81 -11.30 10.24 -16.90
N LEU A 82 -10.04 9.98 -17.28
CA LEU A 82 -8.97 10.97 -17.33
C LEU A 82 -9.26 12.10 -18.31
N GLU A 83 -9.73 11.78 -19.52
CA GLU A 83 -10.08 12.78 -20.53
C GLU A 83 -11.23 13.69 -20.07
N ARG A 84 -12.22 13.12 -19.37
CA ARG A 84 -13.36 13.89 -18.84
C ARG A 84 -12.90 14.86 -17.76
N ALA A 85 -12.02 14.41 -16.85
CA ALA A 85 -11.42 15.24 -15.81
C ALA A 85 -10.62 16.40 -16.42
N LYS A 86 -9.73 16.10 -17.37
CA LYS A 86 -8.92 17.10 -18.08
C LYS A 86 -9.77 18.13 -18.82
N LYS A 87 -10.83 17.70 -19.52
CA LYS A 87 -11.76 18.61 -20.20
C LYS A 87 -12.46 19.55 -19.22
N LEU A 88 -12.85 19.05 -18.04
CA LEU A 88 -13.51 19.85 -17.03
C LEU A 88 -12.54 20.83 -16.34
N ALA A 89 -11.31 20.42 -16.05
CA ALA A 89 -10.26 21.31 -15.55
C ALA A 89 -9.90 22.40 -16.57
N LYS A 90 -9.84 22.07 -17.86
CA LYS A 90 -9.66 23.07 -18.92
C LYS A 90 -10.81 24.09 -18.96
N HIS A 91 -12.05 23.63 -18.86
CA HIS A 91 -13.21 24.53 -18.79
C HIS A 91 -13.15 25.42 -17.54
N TYR A 92 -12.68 24.89 -16.41
CA TYR A 92 -12.48 25.68 -15.19
C TYR A 92 -11.40 26.76 -15.37
N SER A 93 -10.26 26.41 -15.97
CA SER A 93 -9.20 27.37 -16.32
C SER A 93 -9.72 28.49 -17.24
N GLU A 94 -10.51 28.14 -18.26
CA GLU A 94 -11.16 29.12 -19.14
C GLU A 94 -12.21 29.97 -18.41
N ALA A 95 -12.89 29.42 -17.40
CA ALA A 95 -13.81 30.18 -16.56
C ALA A 95 -13.08 31.16 -15.63
N LEU A 96 -11.92 30.76 -15.08
CA LEU A 96 -11.07 31.63 -14.27
C LEU A 96 -10.51 32.80 -15.06
N SER A 97 -10.21 32.61 -16.35
CA SER A 97 -9.77 33.72 -17.23
C SER A 97 -10.91 34.66 -17.65
N GLY A 98 -12.15 34.42 -17.19
CA GLY A 98 -13.30 35.27 -17.45
C GLY A 98 -14.01 35.01 -18.79
N LYS A 99 -13.60 34.00 -19.56
CA LYS A 99 -14.19 33.68 -20.89
C LYS A 99 -15.71 33.49 -20.87
N TYR A 100 -16.25 33.05 -19.73
CA TYR A 100 -17.66 32.71 -19.55
C TYR A 100 -18.39 33.64 -18.57
N GLY A 101 -17.80 34.79 -18.25
CA GLY A 101 -18.32 35.75 -17.28
C GLY A 101 -17.86 35.51 -15.84
N PRO A 102 -18.18 36.44 -14.92
CA PRO A 102 -17.53 36.55 -13.61
C PRO A 102 -17.89 35.43 -12.63
N HIS A 103 -19.05 34.78 -12.78
CA HIS A 103 -19.55 33.80 -11.81
C HIS A 103 -19.31 32.35 -12.23
N LYS A 104 -18.81 32.10 -13.45
CA LYS A 104 -18.74 30.73 -13.99
C LYS A 104 -17.81 29.84 -13.18
N ALA A 105 -16.64 30.34 -12.79
CA ALA A 105 -15.68 29.59 -12.00
C ALA A 105 -16.28 29.18 -10.63
N SER A 106 -16.91 30.11 -9.93
CA SER A 106 -17.59 29.85 -8.65
C SER A 106 -18.72 28.83 -8.80
N GLN A 107 -19.52 28.92 -9.88
CA GLN A 107 -20.55 27.90 -10.19
C GLN A 107 -19.95 26.52 -10.43
N MET A 108 -18.77 26.43 -11.06
CA MET A 108 -18.10 25.15 -11.28
C MET A 108 -17.59 24.56 -9.97
N ILE A 109 -17.01 25.37 -9.07
CA ILE A 109 -16.65 24.94 -7.72
C ILE A 109 -17.90 24.45 -6.98
N ALA A 110 -18.98 25.23 -6.94
CA ALA A 110 -20.21 24.83 -6.25
C ALA A 110 -20.84 23.53 -6.80
N ARG A 111 -20.61 23.22 -8.07
CA ARG A 111 -21.18 22.04 -8.74
C ARG A 111 -20.30 20.79 -8.62
N TYR A 112 -18.99 20.95 -8.67
CA TYR A 112 -18.05 19.83 -8.81
C TYR A 112 -17.05 19.73 -7.67
N GLY A 113 -16.73 20.86 -7.04
CA GLY A 113 -15.79 21.04 -5.95
C GLY A 113 -16.44 20.96 -4.56
N ASP A 114 -15.59 20.88 -3.56
CA ASP A 114 -15.90 21.23 -2.17
C ASP A 114 -14.74 22.07 -1.65
N LEU A 115 -15.01 23.34 -1.29
CA LEU A 115 -13.96 24.27 -0.86
C LEU A 115 -13.25 23.81 0.42
N VAL A 116 -13.92 23.05 1.29
CA VAL A 116 -13.30 22.53 2.50
C VAL A 116 -12.31 21.43 2.15
N GLU A 117 -12.72 20.47 1.31
CA GLU A 117 -11.84 19.38 0.88
C GLU A 117 -10.70 19.87 -0.02
N MET A 118 -10.95 20.90 -0.84
CA MET A 118 -9.95 21.60 -1.65
C MET A 118 -9.11 22.60 -0.84
N ARG A 119 -9.32 22.72 0.49
CA ARG A 119 -8.56 23.60 1.40
C ARG A 119 -8.57 25.07 0.98
N ALA A 120 -9.66 25.52 0.39
CA ALA A 120 -9.81 26.83 -0.24
C ALA A 120 -8.79 27.14 -1.35
N ASP A 121 -8.06 26.13 -1.86
CA ASP A 121 -7.21 26.29 -3.03
C ASP A 121 -8.06 26.18 -4.30
N CYS A 122 -8.27 27.33 -4.94
CA CYS A 122 -9.03 27.47 -6.17
C CYS A 122 -8.15 27.38 -7.44
N SER A 123 -6.90 26.92 -7.32
CA SER A 123 -6.01 26.67 -8.45
C SER A 123 -6.62 25.64 -9.43
N VAL A 124 -6.14 25.66 -10.68
CA VAL A 124 -6.59 24.69 -11.69
C VAL A 124 -6.11 23.29 -11.33
N GLU A 125 -4.91 23.21 -10.75
CA GLU A 125 -4.25 22.01 -10.28
C GLU A 125 -5.05 21.35 -9.16
N SER A 126 -5.35 22.07 -8.07
CA SER A 126 -6.17 21.57 -6.96
C SER A 126 -7.58 21.18 -7.43
N PHE A 127 -8.20 22.00 -8.30
CA PHE A 127 -9.49 21.64 -8.88
C PHE A 127 -9.40 20.32 -9.68
N HIS A 128 -8.38 20.14 -10.50
CA HIS A 128 -8.16 18.93 -11.29
C HIS A 128 -7.94 17.69 -10.42
N GLU A 129 -7.06 17.78 -9.43
CA GLU A 129 -6.77 16.71 -8.46
C GLU A 129 -8.05 16.27 -7.73
N TYR A 130 -8.89 17.22 -7.36
CA TYR A 130 -10.15 16.96 -6.67
C TYR A 130 -11.20 16.26 -7.56
N ILE A 131 -11.37 16.73 -8.81
CA ILE A 131 -12.41 16.18 -9.70
C ILE A 131 -11.99 14.86 -10.36
N GLU A 132 -10.70 14.60 -10.53
CA GLU A 132 -10.21 13.46 -11.30
C GLU A 132 -10.72 12.11 -10.74
N PRO A 133 -10.62 11.81 -9.44
CA PRO A 133 -11.16 10.59 -8.87
C PRO A 133 -12.67 10.46 -9.06
N LYS A 134 -13.42 11.56 -8.93
CA LYS A 134 -14.88 11.59 -9.11
C LYS A 134 -15.27 11.31 -10.56
N MET A 135 -14.55 11.90 -11.52
CA MET A 135 -14.80 11.68 -12.94
C MET A 135 -14.42 10.25 -13.35
N LYS A 136 -13.29 9.72 -12.86
CA LYS A 136 -12.94 8.31 -13.04
C LYS A 136 -14.06 7.41 -12.53
N LEU A 137 -14.50 7.56 -11.28
CA LEU A 137 -15.57 6.75 -10.70
C LEU A 137 -16.86 6.83 -11.53
N ARG A 138 -17.26 8.04 -11.94
CA ARG A 138 -18.46 8.25 -12.74
C ARG A 138 -18.37 7.61 -14.12
N GLU A 139 -17.26 7.75 -14.82
CA GLU A 139 -17.06 7.16 -16.15
C GLU A 139 -16.93 5.63 -16.07
N HIS A 140 -16.29 5.12 -15.03
CA HIS A 140 -16.19 3.68 -14.78
C HIS A 140 -17.56 3.04 -14.51
N ALA A 141 -18.48 3.76 -13.85
CA ALA A 141 -19.85 3.30 -13.57
C ALA A 141 -20.83 3.47 -14.73
N ARG A 142 -20.45 4.11 -15.85
CA ARG A 142 -21.36 4.33 -16.97
C ARG A 142 -21.84 3.04 -17.65
N PRO A 143 -20.97 2.06 -17.96
CA PRO A 143 -21.41 0.88 -18.68
C PRO A 143 -22.23 -0.08 -17.83
N SER A 144 -21.99 -0.10 -16.52
CA SER A 144 -22.68 -0.94 -15.54
C SER A 144 -22.25 -0.57 -14.12
N ASP A 145 -22.85 -1.21 -13.12
CA ASP A 145 -22.54 -1.01 -11.71
C ASP A 145 -21.07 -1.33 -11.39
N LEU A 146 -20.48 -0.49 -10.56
CA LEU A 146 -19.17 -0.75 -9.97
C LEU A 146 -19.31 -1.64 -8.74
N ALA A 147 -18.38 -2.57 -8.63
CA ALA A 147 -18.20 -3.39 -7.45
C ALA A 147 -16.75 -3.30 -7.00
N TRP A 148 -16.52 -3.57 -5.72
CA TRP A 148 -15.18 -3.81 -5.19
C TRP A 148 -15.02 -5.31 -5.00
N THR A 149 -13.90 -5.86 -5.47
CA THR A 149 -13.63 -7.27 -5.20
C THR A 149 -13.42 -7.46 -3.69
N THR A 150 -13.83 -8.59 -3.15
CA THR A 150 -13.52 -8.97 -1.76
C THR A 150 -12.26 -9.84 -1.68
N ARG A 151 -11.59 -10.02 -2.82
CA ARG A 151 -10.53 -10.99 -3.09
C ARG A 151 -9.56 -10.44 -4.13
N LEU A 152 -8.32 -10.93 -4.12
CA LEU A 152 -7.30 -10.56 -5.09
C LEU A 152 -7.66 -11.14 -6.47
N ALA A 153 -7.21 -10.48 -7.54
CA ALA A 153 -7.39 -11.00 -8.88
C ALA A 153 -6.73 -12.39 -8.99
N GLY A 154 -7.43 -13.36 -9.58
CA GLY A 154 -6.92 -14.73 -9.75
C GLY A 154 -6.94 -15.61 -8.49
N SER A 155 -7.36 -15.10 -7.33
CA SER A 155 -7.49 -15.96 -6.14
C SER A 155 -8.73 -16.85 -6.22
N ALA A 156 -8.61 -18.10 -5.77
CA ALA A 156 -9.73 -19.01 -5.63
C ALA A 156 -10.78 -18.49 -4.64
N SER A 157 -12.03 -18.91 -4.80
CA SER A 157 -13.16 -18.44 -3.97
C SER A 157 -13.01 -18.80 -2.49
N ASP A 158 -12.36 -19.93 -2.22
CA ASP A 158 -12.00 -20.46 -0.90
C ASP A 158 -10.63 -19.96 -0.39
N GLY A 159 -9.91 -19.18 -1.20
CA GLY A 159 -8.60 -18.66 -0.85
C GLY A 159 -8.63 -17.66 0.32
N PRO A 160 -7.46 -17.42 0.96
CA PRO A 160 -7.38 -16.51 2.11
C PRO A 160 -7.84 -15.11 1.73
N LYS A 161 -8.60 -14.46 2.63
CA LYS A 161 -9.04 -13.07 2.44
C LYS A 161 -7.83 -12.12 2.32
N PRO A 162 -7.97 -10.99 1.62
CA PRO A 162 -6.94 -9.96 1.57
C PRO A 162 -6.57 -9.46 2.96
N SER A 163 -5.27 -9.38 3.26
CA SER A 163 -4.80 -8.83 4.53
C SER A 163 -4.90 -7.32 4.57
N LYS A 164 -5.45 -6.83 5.67
CA LYS A 164 -5.45 -5.40 6.05
C LYS A 164 -4.10 -4.95 6.64
N LEU A 165 -3.23 -5.89 7.00
CA LEU A 165 -1.95 -5.60 7.67
C LEU A 165 -0.75 -5.69 6.73
N TYR A 166 -0.80 -6.63 5.79
CA TYR A 166 0.35 -7.09 5.02
C TYR A 166 0.09 -7.06 3.52
N CYS A 167 1.17 -6.88 2.75
CA CYS A 167 1.18 -7.14 1.32
C CYS A 167 1.26 -8.65 1.05
N GLU A 168 1.05 -9.06 -0.20
CA GLU A 168 1.09 -10.47 -0.61
C GLU A 168 2.40 -11.19 -0.29
N LYS A 169 3.53 -10.47 -0.43
CA LYS A 169 4.87 -10.97 -0.10
C LYS A 169 5.10 -11.16 1.40
N HIS A 170 4.24 -10.60 2.26
CA HIS A 170 4.35 -10.68 3.72
C HIS A 170 3.16 -11.38 4.37
N HIS A 171 2.16 -11.81 3.60
CA HIS A 171 1.04 -12.57 4.12
C HIS A 171 1.46 -14.05 4.30
N PRO A 172 1.53 -14.59 5.54
CA PRO A 172 2.08 -15.93 5.79
C PRO A 172 1.33 -17.07 5.10
N SER A 173 0.01 -16.95 4.95
CA SER A 173 -0.84 -17.95 4.30
C SER A 173 -0.81 -17.93 2.76
N ARG A 174 -0.06 -17.04 2.10
CA ARG A 174 -0.02 -16.98 0.63
C ARG A 174 0.94 -18.00 0.04
N SER A 175 2.13 -18.13 0.64
CA SER A 175 3.16 -19.04 0.17
C SER A 175 4.24 -19.24 1.24
N ASP A 176 5.06 -20.27 1.07
CA ASP A 176 6.23 -20.49 1.91
C ASP A 176 7.26 -19.36 1.84
N SER A 177 7.40 -18.73 0.68
CA SER A 177 8.28 -17.57 0.52
C SER A 177 7.75 -16.37 1.30
N SER A 178 6.43 -16.11 1.24
CA SER A 178 5.77 -15.04 2.02
C SER A 178 5.86 -15.29 3.51
N ARG A 179 5.66 -16.53 3.95
CA ARG A 179 5.84 -16.96 5.35
C ARG A 179 7.26 -16.71 5.83
N ARG A 180 8.28 -17.12 5.06
CA ARG A 180 9.69 -16.85 5.39
C ARG A 180 9.99 -15.35 5.46
N ALA A 181 9.50 -14.56 4.50
CA ALA A 181 9.67 -13.12 4.49
C ALA A 181 9.03 -12.45 5.72
N TYR A 182 7.80 -12.86 6.07
CA TYR A 182 7.12 -12.42 7.29
C TYR A 182 7.94 -12.73 8.54
N HIS A 183 8.39 -13.98 8.71
CA HIS A 183 9.17 -14.39 9.88
C HIS A 183 10.53 -13.70 9.99
N ARG A 184 11.14 -13.34 8.85
CA ARG A 184 12.38 -12.57 8.79
C ARG A 184 12.13 -11.12 9.21
N ASP A 185 11.20 -10.44 8.54
CA ASP A 185 11.06 -8.99 8.65
C ASP A 185 10.29 -8.58 9.92
N ARG A 186 9.39 -9.42 10.44
CA ARG A 186 8.69 -9.15 11.71
C ARG A 186 9.62 -9.00 12.91
N ARG A 187 10.83 -9.58 12.86
CA ARG A 187 11.82 -9.51 13.94
C ARG A 187 12.36 -8.09 14.11
N PHE A 188 12.35 -7.32 13.02
CA PHE A 188 12.93 -5.99 12.95
C PHE A 188 11.85 -4.90 12.88
N ILE A 189 10.62 -5.20 13.31
CA ILE A 189 9.49 -4.27 13.22
C ILE A 189 9.71 -3.03 14.07
N TRP A 190 10.42 -3.15 15.19
CA TRP A 190 10.71 -2.04 16.08
C TRP A 190 11.77 -1.13 15.49
N GLU A 191 12.85 -1.69 14.94
CA GLU A 191 13.87 -0.90 14.22
C GLU A 191 13.27 -0.22 12.99
N TYR A 192 12.40 -0.91 12.25
CA TYR A 192 11.69 -0.32 11.14
C TYR A 192 10.87 0.90 11.55
N ARG A 193 10.13 0.80 12.67
CA ARG A 193 9.35 1.91 13.23
C ARG A 193 10.22 3.06 13.72
N ALA A 194 11.30 2.75 14.42
CA ALA A 194 12.24 3.75 14.90
C ALA A 194 12.91 4.52 13.74
N LEU A 195 13.30 3.84 12.66
CA LEU A 195 13.85 4.51 11.49
C LEU A 195 12.81 5.38 10.77
N MET A 196 11.55 4.94 10.69
CA MET A 196 10.48 5.80 10.15
C MET A 196 10.34 7.08 10.98
N GLU A 197 10.33 6.98 12.30
CA GLU A 197 10.22 8.13 13.20
C GLU A 197 11.42 9.08 13.06
N GLN A 198 12.63 8.54 12.93
CA GLN A 198 13.84 9.34 12.69
C GLN A 198 13.79 10.10 11.36
N ILE A 199 13.37 9.43 10.29
CA ILE A 199 13.24 10.05 8.96
C ILE A 199 12.16 11.14 9.00
N TRP A 200 11.01 10.88 9.62
CA TRP A 200 9.96 11.88 9.80
C TRP A 200 10.47 13.09 10.58
N THR A 201 11.12 12.87 11.72
CA THR A 201 11.68 13.95 12.55
C THR A 201 12.66 14.79 11.75
N HIS A 202 13.57 14.15 11.02
CA HIS A 202 14.53 14.85 10.17
C HIS A 202 13.85 15.64 9.05
N GLY A 203 12.89 15.03 8.35
CA GLY A 203 12.19 15.69 7.24
C GLY A 203 11.29 16.84 7.69
N PHE A 204 10.64 16.74 8.85
CA PHE A 204 9.87 17.84 9.41
C PHE A 204 10.76 19.00 9.85
N ASN A 205 11.88 18.71 10.52
CA ASN A 205 12.82 19.74 10.95
C ASN A 205 13.45 20.50 9.77
N ASN A 206 13.58 19.83 8.61
CA ASN A 206 14.15 20.42 7.40
C ASN A 206 13.10 20.88 6.38
N LEU A 207 11.80 20.80 6.71
CA LEU A 207 10.68 21.15 5.83
C LEU A 207 10.68 20.41 4.48
N THR A 208 11.23 19.19 4.44
CA THR A 208 11.31 18.38 3.21
C THR A 208 10.19 17.35 3.08
N LEU A 209 9.42 17.10 4.14
CA LEU A 209 8.33 16.11 4.17
C LEU A 209 7.05 16.71 4.75
N SER A 210 5.92 16.27 4.20
CA SER A 210 4.57 16.61 4.63
C SER A 210 3.88 15.39 5.26
N GLY A 211 3.36 15.55 6.47
CA GLY A 211 2.68 14.47 7.19
C GLY A 211 1.35 14.02 6.56
N TRP A 212 0.89 14.72 5.53
CA TRP A 212 -0.40 14.52 4.87
C TRP A 212 -0.28 13.93 3.47
N ASP A 213 0.92 13.94 2.88
CA ASP A 213 1.15 13.43 1.52
C ASP A 213 1.39 11.91 1.55
N ILE A 214 0.60 11.19 0.77
CA ILE A 214 0.72 9.73 0.68
C ILE A 214 2.05 9.28 0.07
N GLU A 215 2.64 10.07 -0.83
CA GLU A 215 3.93 9.74 -1.45
C GLU A 215 5.06 9.89 -0.44
N ASP A 216 5.05 10.94 0.38
CA ASP A 216 6.00 11.09 1.50
C ASP A 216 5.87 9.92 2.50
N HIS A 217 4.65 9.49 2.82
CA HIS A 217 4.43 8.29 3.64
C HIS A 217 5.00 7.03 2.98
N ALA A 218 4.87 6.87 1.67
CA ALA A 218 5.43 5.75 0.93
C ALA A 218 6.97 5.78 0.93
N ASP A 219 7.55 6.96 0.74
CA ASP A 219 8.99 7.17 0.65
C ASP A 219 9.68 6.96 2.00
N VAL A 220 9.17 7.53 3.09
CA VAL A 220 9.68 7.28 4.45
C VAL A 220 9.68 5.78 4.76
N ARG A 221 8.60 5.09 4.40
CA ARG A 221 8.47 3.64 4.62
C ARG A 221 9.43 2.82 3.77
N ARG A 222 9.62 3.20 2.51
CA ARG A 222 10.55 2.52 1.59
C ARG A 222 11.98 2.71 2.05
N GLU A 223 12.32 3.93 2.46
CA GLU A 223 13.65 4.31 2.92
C GLU A 223 14.00 3.65 4.25
N ALA A 224 13.11 3.70 5.24
CA ALA A 224 13.29 2.98 6.49
C ALA A 224 13.49 1.47 6.25
N TYR A 225 12.70 0.87 5.36
CA TYR A 225 12.84 -0.56 5.05
C TYR A 225 14.16 -0.87 4.34
N ARG A 226 14.61 0.01 3.43
CA ARG A 226 15.92 -0.08 2.75
C ARG A 226 17.05 -0.02 3.77
N GLN A 227 17.00 0.91 4.73
CA GLN A 227 18.00 1.05 5.78
C GLN A 227 18.01 -0.15 6.73
N VAL A 228 16.84 -0.65 7.17
CA VAL A 228 16.76 -1.91 7.95
C VAL A 228 17.43 -3.06 7.19
N LYS A 229 17.17 -3.20 5.89
CA LYS A 229 17.80 -4.25 5.09
C LYS A 229 19.29 -4.05 4.89
N ALA A 230 19.76 -2.82 4.75
CA ALA A 230 21.19 -2.53 4.63
C ALA A 230 21.92 -2.88 5.94
N LEU A 231 21.41 -2.40 7.07
CA LEU A 231 21.95 -2.71 8.40
C LEU A 231 21.88 -4.21 8.73
N ARG A 232 20.83 -4.90 8.26
CA ARG A 232 20.62 -6.33 8.49
C ARG A 232 21.04 -7.22 7.32
N SER A 233 21.77 -6.67 6.36
CA SER A 233 22.45 -7.42 5.32
C SER A 233 23.38 -8.43 5.97
N PRO A 234 23.17 -9.75 5.78
CA PRO A 234 24.04 -10.76 6.36
C PRO A 234 25.49 -10.49 6.01
N THR A 235 25.77 -10.02 4.79
CA THR A 235 27.12 -9.76 4.28
C THR A 235 27.83 -8.63 5.04
N SER A 236 27.17 -7.49 5.25
CA SER A 236 27.79 -6.32 5.91
C SER A 236 28.11 -6.60 7.38
N MET A 237 27.14 -7.16 8.12
CA MET A 237 27.39 -7.47 9.53
C MET A 237 28.28 -8.70 9.72
N LEU A 238 28.27 -9.68 8.80
CA LEU A 238 29.27 -10.77 8.84
C LEU A 238 30.68 -10.22 8.70
N ASP A 239 30.92 -9.24 7.83
CA ASP A 239 32.23 -8.62 7.69
C ASP A 239 32.66 -7.92 8.99
N ASP A 240 31.75 -7.20 9.65
CA ASP A 240 32.00 -6.53 10.94
C ASP A 240 32.24 -7.52 12.09
N PHE A 241 31.54 -8.66 12.12
CA PHE A 241 31.75 -9.68 13.15
C PHE A 241 33.01 -10.52 12.91
N LEU A 242 33.33 -10.79 11.64
CA LEU A 242 34.54 -11.52 11.27
C LEU A 242 35.80 -10.66 11.43
N SER A 243 35.72 -9.34 11.23
CA SER A 243 36.85 -8.43 11.49
C SER A 243 37.17 -8.30 12.98
N LYS A 244 36.16 -8.43 13.85
CA LYS A 244 36.33 -8.46 15.32
C LYS A 244 36.90 -9.78 15.86
N GLY A 245 36.98 -10.83 15.04
CA GLY A 245 37.77 -12.05 15.27
C GLY A 245 37.38 -12.97 16.45
N THR A 246 36.43 -12.56 17.30
CA THR A 246 36.20 -13.17 18.62
C THR A 246 34.90 -13.96 18.74
N MET A 247 33.98 -13.84 17.78
CA MET A 247 32.64 -14.45 17.88
C MET A 247 32.52 -15.78 17.13
N THR A 248 31.92 -16.77 17.77
CA THR A 248 31.61 -18.06 17.14
C THR A 248 30.48 -17.93 16.13
N GLN A 249 30.42 -18.82 15.13
CA GLN A 249 29.34 -18.82 14.13
C GLN A 249 27.93 -18.91 14.75
N ALA A 250 27.80 -19.53 15.92
CA ALA A 250 26.53 -19.63 16.64
C ALA A 250 26.13 -18.32 17.34
N GLU A 251 27.10 -17.52 17.79
CA GLU A 251 26.85 -16.19 18.36
C GLU A 251 26.52 -15.18 17.25
N ILE A 252 27.25 -15.23 16.14
CA ILE A 252 26.95 -14.45 14.94
C ILE A 252 25.53 -14.78 14.44
N ALA A 253 25.16 -16.06 14.38
CA ALA A 253 23.80 -16.48 13.99
C ALA A 253 22.71 -15.91 14.92
N ARG A 254 22.95 -15.95 16.24
CA ARG A 254 22.02 -15.40 17.25
C ARG A 254 21.86 -13.89 17.10
N GLN A 255 22.95 -13.16 16.94
CA GLN A 255 22.94 -11.70 16.87
C GLN A 255 22.38 -11.17 15.54
N LEU A 256 22.63 -11.89 14.45
CA LEU A 256 22.04 -11.61 13.13
C LEU A 256 20.60 -12.13 12.99
N GLY A 257 20.14 -12.98 13.92
CA GLY A 257 18.83 -13.61 13.84
C GLY A 257 18.66 -14.57 12.65
N ILE A 258 19.76 -15.14 12.14
CA ILE A 258 19.77 -16.08 11.01
C ILE A 258 20.22 -17.49 11.46
N SER A 259 20.03 -18.50 10.62
CA SER A 259 20.50 -19.85 10.96
C SER A 259 22.03 -19.95 10.91
N ARG A 260 22.61 -20.80 11.75
CA ARG A 260 24.06 -21.11 11.72
C ARG A 260 24.53 -21.59 10.35
N GLN A 261 23.68 -22.33 9.63
CA GLN A 261 23.96 -22.78 8.26
C GLN A 261 24.04 -21.61 7.27
N ALA A 262 23.18 -20.59 7.42
CA ALA A 262 23.23 -19.40 6.59
C ALA A 262 24.51 -18.58 6.83
N VAL A 263 24.96 -18.49 8.08
CA VAL A 263 26.26 -17.90 8.46
C VAL A 263 27.40 -18.66 7.78
N SER A 264 27.43 -20.00 7.90
CA SER A 264 28.45 -20.84 7.27
C SER A 264 28.49 -20.69 5.75
N ALA A 265 27.33 -20.70 5.09
CA ALA A 265 27.22 -20.53 3.63
C ALA A 265 27.68 -19.14 3.17
N ALA A 266 27.41 -18.09 3.95
CA ALA A 266 27.88 -16.75 3.65
C ALA A 266 29.41 -16.61 3.77
N ILE A 267 30.03 -17.19 4.82
CA ILE A 267 31.48 -17.25 4.97
C ILE A 267 32.14 -17.99 3.78
N LYS A 268 31.57 -19.12 3.36
CA LYS A 268 32.07 -19.88 2.20
C LYS A 268 32.00 -19.06 0.90
N ARG A 269 30.87 -18.40 0.64
CA ARG A 269 30.70 -17.54 -0.55
C ARG A 269 31.70 -16.38 -0.59
N ARG A 270 32.00 -15.79 0.57
CA ARG A 270 33.03 -14.75 0.71
C ARG A 270 34.43 -15.27 0.41
N ALA A 271 34.80 -16.44 0.94
CA ALA A 271 36.11 -17.04 0.68
C ALA A 271 36.31 -17.36 -0.82
N LEU A 272 35.26 -17.84 -1.48
CA LEU A 272 35.23 -18.03 -2.94
C LEU A 272 35.42 -16.71 -3.69
N LYS A 273 34.70 -15.64 -3.29
CA LYS A 273 34.81 -14.33 -3.93
C LYS A 273 36.20 -13.71 -3.78
N LYS A 274 36.81 -13.79 -2.59
CA LYS A 274 38.17 -13.29 -2.36
C LYS A 274 39.24 -14.03 -3.18
N ARG A 275 39.09 -15.35 -3.38
CA ARG A 275 39.98 -16.12 -4.25
C ARG A 275 39.85 -15.69 -5.72
N GLN A 276 38.62 -15.47 -6.19
CA GLN A 276 38.37 -15.00 -7.56
C GLN A 276 38.88 -13.57 -7.80
N GLU A 277 38.95 -12.73 -6.76
CA GLU A 277 39.53 -11.38 -6.82
C GLU A 277 41.05 -11.38 -6.71
N SER A 278 41.68 -12.41 -6.11
CA SER A 278 43.15 -12.55 -6.06
C SER A 278 43.75 -13.19 -7.32
N ASP A 279 42.93 -13.92 -8.07
CA ASP A 279 43.33 -14.60 -9.31
C ASP A 279 43.12 -13.70 -10.57
N ARG A 280 42.76 -12.43 -10.38
CA ARG A 280 42.64 -11.38 -11.41
C ARG A 280 43.71 -10.31 -11.22
#